data_AF-A0A380ZW67-F1
#
_entry.id   AF-A0A380ZW67-F1
#
_cell.length_a   1.000
_cell.length_b   1.000
_cell.length_c   1.000
_cell.angle_alpha   90.00
_cell.angle_beta   90.00
_cell.angle_gamma   90.00
#
_symmetry.space_group_name_H-M   'P 1'
#
loop_
_entity.id
_entity.type
_entity.pdbx_description
1 polymer ?
#
loop_
_entity_poly.entity_id
_entity_poly.type
_entity_poly.pdbx_seq_one_letter_code
_entity_poly.pdbx_strand_id
1 'polypeptide(L)'
;MKHYITQSGDTLASVARKFGVKDEHFLRTYHNLHCSSMSEVIRGEVSRGTKIMIPEDPQYLQDNPSDREISMEDGEGVNSVEGVKQNSSYSVSASQVSQKEQPKQSKAGDSSEHDGKYFVIQRGKAECNQGVSFPTFKVSSHQKHYWNDADGQADYLAVTEDDVQFTPSVQPFGAQCKLQPTSGGYLPCSYAPAGKWTSCYEKVKVLGKSCVTEASELQCAIGGKITVKSHGQQSEIGKSHIMNADSQEQWIYNPIVDLDELKKMLNEDFSDDYE
;
A
#
# COMPACT_ATOMS: atom_id res chain seq x y z
N MET A 1 -21.99 9.86 29.74
CA MET A 1 -22.39 9.46 28.38
C MET A 1 -23.87 9.14 28.37
N LYS A 2 -24.65 9.87 27.56
CA LYS A 2 -26.08 9.60 27.39
C LYS A 2 -26.29 8.49 26.37
N HIS A 3 -27.25 7.62 26.66
CA HIS A 3 -27.66 6.55 25.76
C HIS A 3 -29.11 6.76 25.34
N TYR A 4 -29.41 6.49 24.08
CA TYR A 4 -30.76 6.47 23.54
C TYR A 4 -31.09 5.09 22.97
N ILE A 5 -32.28 4.57 23.24
CA ILE A 5 -32.76 3.32 22.66
C ILE A 5 -33.73 3.67 21.53
N THR A 6 -33.41 3.25 20.31
CA THR A 6 -34.22 3.54 19.13
C THR A 6 -35.62 2.93 19.21
N GLN A 7 -36.61 3.69 18.76
CA GLN A 7 -38.00 3.27 18.66
C GLN A 7 -38.34 2.79 17.24
N SER A 8 -39.56 2.27 17.07
CA SER A 8 -40.04 1.83 15.74
C SER A 8 -40.12 3.03 14.79
N GLY A 9 -39.38 2.99 13.68
CA GLY A 9 -39.35 4.06 12.68
C GLY A 9 -38.30 5.17 12.94
N ASP A 10 -37.47 5.03 13.99
CA ASP A 10 -36.32 5.92 14.16
C ASP A 10 -35.26 5.66 13.08
N THR A 11 -34.66 6.73 12.55
CA THR A 11 -33.47 6.70 11.71
C THR A 11 -32.35 7.47 12.39
N LEU A 12 -31.08 7.27 11.99
CA LEU A 12 -29.98 8.07 12.54
C LEU A 12 -30.23 9.57 12.36
N ALA A 13 -30.79 9.98 11.22
CA ALA A 13 -31.16 11.37 10.97
C ALA A 13 -32.31 11.88 11.85
N SER A 14 -33.29 11.05 12.24
CA SER A 14 -34.34 11.46 13.19
C SER A 14 -33.77 11.62 14.60
N VAL A 15 -32.89 10.70 15.01
CA VAL A 15 -32.23 10.73 16.32
C VAL A 15 -31.26 11.90 16.42
N ALA A 16 -30.45 12.16 15.39
CA ALA A 16 -29.52 13.30 15.35
C ALA A 16 -30.28 14.63 15.53
N ARG A 17 -31.37 14.83 14.77
CA ARG A 17 -32.24 16.00 14.92
C ARG A 17 -32.86 16.12 16.32
N LYS A 18 -33.31 14.99 16.90
CA LYS A 18 -33.92 14.96 18.23
C LYS A 18 -32.95 15.42 19.33
N PHE A 19 -31.65 15.15 19.17
CA PHE A 19 -30.61 15.50 20.14
C PHE A 19 -29.76 16.70 19.71
N GLY A 20 -30.11 17.38 18.61
CA GLY A 20 -29.39 18.55 18.12
C GLY A 20 -27.96 18.26 17.66
N VAL A 21 -27.69 17.03 17.21
CA VAL A 21 -26.40 16.66 16.60
C VAL A 21 -26.36 17.19 15.16
N LYS A 22 -25.18 17.64 14.71
CA LYS A 22 -24.97 18.26 13.38
C LYS A 22 -25.66 17.49 12.26
N ASP A 23 -25.38 16.20 12.16
CA ASP A 23 -26.01 15.29 11.22
C ASP A 23 -25.94 13.82 11.70
N GLU A 24 -26.50 12.91 10.89
CA GLU A 24 -26.46 11.47 11.14
C GLU A 24 -25.05 10.86 11.10
N HIS A 25 -24.13 11.45 10.35
CA HIS A 25 -22.75 10.97 10.23
C HIS A 25 -22.00 11.25 11.53
N PHE A 26 -22.11 12.45 12.08
CA PHE A 26 -21.52 12.78 13.39
C PHE A 26 -22.09 11.91 14.51
N LEU A 27 -23.39 11.63 14.50
CA LEU A 27 -24.01 10.73 15.48
C LEU A 27 -23.45 9.30 15.36
N ARG A 28 -23.37 8.77 14.13
CA ARG A 28 -22.84 7.43 13.84
C ARG A 28 -21.37 7.32 14.23
N THR A 29 -20.55 8.29 13.83
CA THR A 29 -19.12 8.32 14.15
C THR A 29 -18.90 8.41 15.65
N TYR A 30 -19.60 9.31 16.35
CA TYR A 30 -19.48 9.41 17.80
C TYR A 30 -19.87 8.10 18.49
N HIS A 31 -20.98 7.48 18.07
CA HIS A 31 -21.39 6.19 18.62
C HIS A 31 -20.36 5.09 18.39
N ASN A 32 -19.90 4.91 17.15
CA ASN A 32 -18.96 3.84 16.79
C ASN A 32 -17.57 4.01 17.45
N LEU A 33 -17.18 5.25 17.76
CA LEU A 33 -15.94 5.52 18.51
C LEU A 33 -16.05 5.20 20.00
N HIS A 34 -17.26 5.23 20.57
CA HIS A 34 -17.48 5.11 22.02
C HIS A 34 -18.27 3.86 22.43
N CYS A 35 -18.70 3.02 21.49
CA CYS A 35 -19.31 1.73 21.79
C CYS A 35 -18.24 0.74 22.26
N SER A 36 -18.56 -0.06 23.27
CA SER A 36 -17.59 -1.00 23.87
C SER A 36 -17.56 -2.37 23.16
N SER A 37 -18.52 -2.64 22.28
CA SER A 37 -18.65 -3.91 21.56
C SER A 37 -18.82 -3.67 20.07
N MET A 38 -18.14 -4.48 19.25
CA MET A 38 -18.30 -4.49 17.79
C MET A 38 -19.73 -4.82 17.35
N SER A 39 -20.48 -5.58 18.15
CA SER A 39 -21.90 -5.87 17.86
C SER A 39 -22.81 -4.66 17.99
N GLU A 40 -22.35 -3.59 18.65
CA GLU A 40 -23.09 -2.35 18.82
C GLU A 40 -22.78 -1.33 17.72
N VAL A 41 -21.71 -1.54 16.93
CA VAL A 41 -21.30 -0.66 15.84
C VAL A 41 -22.42 -0.54 14.80
N ILE A 42 -22.79 0.70 14.48
CA ILE A 42 -23.83 0.96 13.50
C ILE A 42 -23.18 1.03 12.11
N ARG A 43 -23.42 -0.01 11.31
CA ARG A 43 -22.91 -0.16 9.93
C ARG A 43 -23.87 0.35 8.85
N GLY A 44 -25.16 0.38 9.15
CA GLY A 44 -26.22 0.75 8.21
C GLY A 44 -27.40 1.41 8.90
N GLU A 45 -28.62 1.06 8.47
CA GLU A 45 -29.83 1.57 9.11
C GLU A 45 -29.97 1.04 10.55
N VAL A 46 -30.52 1.89 11.42
CA VAL A 46 -30.76 1.54 12.82
C VAL A 46 -32.10 0.82 12.96
N SER A 47 -32.09 -0.33 13.62
CA SER A 47 -33.30 -1.10 13.93
C SER A 47 -33.82 -0.76 15.33
N ARG A 48 -35.09 -1.07 15.62
CA ARG A 48 -35.72 -0.82 16.93
C ARG A 48 -34.94 -1.53 18.04
N GLY A 49 -34.68 -0.82 19.14
CA GLY A 49 -33.98 -1.37 20.30
C GLY A 49 -32.46 -1.20 20.27
N THR A 50 -31.91 -0.56 19.24
CA THR A 50 -30.48 -0.24 19.13
C THR A 50 -30.12 0.85 20.15
N LYS A 51 -29.04 0.62 20.92
CA LYS A 51 -28.55 1.57 21.93
C LYS A 51 -27.52 2.51 21.29
N ILE A 52 -27.88 3.77 21.10
CA ILE A 52 -27.03 4.80 20.48
C ILE A 52 -26.41 5.70 21.56
N MET A 53 -25.13 6.02 21.42
CA MET A 53 -24.42 6.98 22.28
C MET A 53 -24.68 8.39 21.77
N ILE A 54 -25.13 9.29 22.63
CA ILE A 54 -25.41 10.68 22.27
C ILE A 54 -24.24 11.57 22.71
N PRO A 55 -23.62 12.35 21.79
CA PRO A 55 -22.57 13.28 22.14
C PRO A 55 -23.10 14.43 23.00
N GLU A 56 -22.28 14.85 23.97
CA GLU A 56 -22.54 16.03 24.80
C GLU A 56 -21.57 17.18 24.50
N ASP A 57 -20.52 16.90 23.72
CA ASP A 57 -19.50 17.88 23.35
C ASP A 57 -20.02 18.81 22.25
N PRO A 58 -19.92 20.14 22.42
CA PRO A 58 -20.33 21.13 21.43
C PRO A 58 -19.81 20.88 20.01
N GLN A 59 -18.65 20.23 19.83
CA GLN A 59 -18.09 19.96 18.51
C GLN A 59 -19.00 19.09 17.62
N TYR A 60 -19.89 18.28 18.23
CA TYR A 60 -20.84 17.41 17.53
C TYR A 60 -22.26 17.98 17.47
N LEU A 61 -22.54 19.07 18.19
CA LEU A 61 -23.86 19.67 18.29
C LEU A 61 -24.03 20.79 17.25
N GLN A 62 -25.28 21.05 16.86
CA GLN A 62 -25.62 22.18 16.00
C GLN A 62 -25.38 23.48 16.77
N ASP A 63 -24.73 24.44 16.12
CA ASP A 63 -24.53 25.77 16.70
C ASP A 63 -25.89 26.45 16.87
N ASN A 64 -26.15 27.00 18.06
CA ASN A 64 -27.32 27.85 18.25
C ASN A 64 -27.21 29.05 17.30
N PRO A 65 -28.29 29.44 16.60
CA PRO A 65 -28.26 30.58 15.68
C PRO A 65 -27.98 31.93 16.37
N SER A 66 -27.81 31.98 17.70
CA SER A 66 -27.39 33.17 18.46
C SER A 66 -25.89 33.46 18.40
N ASP A 67 -25.05 32.51 18.00
CA ASP A 67 -23.59 32.64 18.14
C ASP A 67 -22.89 32.80 16.77
N ARG A 68 -23.60 33.35 15.78
CA ARG A 68 -23.01 33.75 14.49
C ARG A 68 -22.15 35.01 14.66
N GLU A 69 -20.96 34.87 15.24
CA GLU A 69 -19.84 35.70 14.80
C GLU A 69 -19.40 35.17 13.43
N ILE A 70 -19.78 35.95 12.43
CA ILE A 70 -19.37 35.79 11.05
C ILE A 70 -17.85 35.93 10.97
N SER A 71 -17.15 34.85 10.60
CA SER A 71 -15.92 34.97 9.81
C SER A 71 -16.25 34.47 8.41
N MET A 72 -16.45 35.44 7.51
CA MET A 72 -16.48 35.20 6.07
C MET A 72 -15.04 34.89 5.66
N GLU A 73 -14.80 33.74 5.05
CA GLU A 73 -13.91 33.68 3.89
C GLU A 73 -14.60 32.85 2.80
N ASP A 74 -14.64 33.48 1.63
CA ASP A 74 -15.39 33.19 0.41
C ASP A 74 -15.11 31.78 -0.15
N GLY A 75 -16.13 31.05 -0.65
CA GLY A 75 -16.52 31.05 -2.07
C GLY A 75 -15.72 29.95 -2.83
N GLU A 76 -16.23 29.08 -3.68
CA GLU A 76 -17.42 29.02 -4.54
C GLU A 76 -17.67 27.52 -4.85
N GLY A 77 -18.90 27.01 -4.84
CA GLY A 77 -19.67 26.82 -6.08
C GLY A 77 -19.91 25.33 -6.41
N VAL A 78 -20.99 24.74 -5.88
CA VAL A 78 -21.52 23.43 -6.31
C VAL A 78 -22.64 23.67 -7.33
N ASN A 79 -22.46 23.17 -8.55
CA ASN A 79 -23.56 22.93 -9.49
C ASN A 79 -24.04 21.48 -9.34
N SER A 80 -25.32 21.31 -9.03
CA SER A 80 -26.13 20.12 -9.30
C SER A 80 -26.29 19.96 -10.83
N VAL A 81 -26.57 18.83 -11.49
CA VAL A 81 -27.39 17.65 -11.15
C VAL A 81 -27.06 16.50 -12.14
N GLU A 82 -27.55 15.30 -11.80
CA GLU A 82 -28.04 14.21 -12.68
C GLU A 82 -27.09 13.12 -13.23
N GLY A 83 -27.22 11.94 -12.60
CA GLY A 83 -27.53 10.67 -13.26
C GLY A 83 -26.39 9.90 -13.94
N VAL A 84 -26.12 8.68 -13.46
CA VAL A 84 -26.07 7.43 -14.27
C VAL A 84 -25.58 6.26 -13.40
N LYS A 85 -26.48 5.28 -13.27
CA LYS A 85 -26.35 3.80 -13.28
C LYS A 85 -25.10 3.14 -12.68
N GLN A 86 -25.41 2.22 -11.77
CA GLN A 86 -24.59 1.11 -11.27
C GLN A 86 -23.85 0.38 -12.40
N ASN A 87 -22.53 0.21 -12.24
CA ASN A 87 -21.80 -0.96 -12.69
C ASN A 87 -20.62 -1.18 -11.74
N SER A 88 -20.70 -2.28 -10.97
CA SER A 88 -19.65 -2.75 -10.07
C SER A 88 -18.61 -3.51 -10.88
N SER A 89 -17.43 -2.93 -11.04
CA SER A 89 -16.20 -3.64 -11.40
C SER A 89 -15.00 -2.74 -11.09
N TYR A 90 -14.56 -2.66 -9.83
CA TYR A 90 -13.34 -1.93 -9.52
C TYR A 90 -12.48 -2.66 -8.48
N SER A 91 -11.34 -3.12 -9.01
CA SER A 91 -10.08 -3.41 -8.36
C SER A 91 -9.68 -2.30 -7.38
N VAL A 92 -9.41 -2.66 -6.13
CA VAL A 92 -8.91 -1.75 -5.11
C VAL A 92 -7.41 -1.57 -5.29
N SER A 93 -7.00 -0.50 -5.96
CA SER A 93 -5.64 0.03 -5.88
C SER A 93 -5.49 0.86 -4.61
N ALA A 94 -4.74 0.34 -3.64
CA ALA A 94 -4.44 1.04 -2.38
C ALA A 94 -3.27 2.00 -2.57
N SER A 95 -3.56 3.29 -2.39
CA SER A 95 -2.59 4.37 -2.28
C SER A 95 -1.85 4.32 -0.93
N GLN A 96 -0.61 4.77 -1.00
CA GLN A 96 0.44 4.80 0.01
C GLN A 96 0.01 5.24 1.42
N VAL A 97 0.32 4.40 2.42
CA VAL A 97 0.58 4.84 3.80
C VAL A 97 1.83 4.14 4.33
N SER A 98 2.81 4.95 4.70
CA SER A 98 4.00 4.56 5.47
C SER A 98 3.63 4.11 6.88
N GLN A 99 4.20 3.01 7.36
CA GLN A 99 4.64 2.77 8.75
C GLN A 99 5.37 1.41 8.83
N LYS A 100 6.65 1.39 9.21
CA LYS A 100 7.19 1.13 10.57
C LYS A 100 7.02 -0.32 11.06
N GLU A 101 8.17 -1.02 10.99
CA GLU A 101 8.73 -2.00 11.93
C GLU A 101 7.84 -3.17 12.41
N GLN A 102 8.13 -4.37 11.88
CA GLN A 102 7.80 -5.64 12.55
C GLN A 102 8.79 -5.96 13.68
N PRO A 103 8.35 -6.68 14.73
CA PRO A 103 9.15 -6.95 15.91
C PRO A 103 10.23 -8.02 15.67
N LYS A 104 11.41 -7.75 16.24
CA LYS A 104 12.58 -8.63 16.31
C LYS A 104 12.23 -10.00 16.91
N GLN A 105 12.49 -11.06 16.15
CA GLN A 105 12.91 -12.33 16.75
C GLN A 105 14.44 -12.33 16.87
N SER A 106 14.90 -12.28 18.10
CA SER A 106 16.29 -12.35 18.51
C SER A 106 16.90 -13.71 18.16
N LYS A 107 17.83 -13.71 17.22
CA LYS A 107 19.04 -14.54 17.31
C LYS A 107 20.25 -13.65 17.04
N ALA A 108 21.17 -13.62 17.99
CA ALA A 108 22.46 -12.97 17.85
C ALA A 108 23.17 -13.54 16.62
N GLY A 109 23.35 -12.70 15.60
CA GLY A 109 23.97 -13.05 14.35
C GLY A 109 24.40 -11.77 13.67
N ASP A 110 25.67 -11.73 13.29
CA ASP A 110 26.39 -10.65 12.60
C ASP A 110 25.48 -9.81 11.68
N SER A 111 25.44 -8.49 11.89
CA SER A 111 24.67 -7.58 11.03
C SER A 111 25.24 -7.64 9.63
N SER A 112 24.61 -8.38 8.72
CA SER A 112 25.03 -8.40 7.31
C SER A 112 24.65 -7.10 6.61
N GLU A 113 25.42 -6.67 5.61
CA GLU A 113 25.14 -5.47 4.79
C GLU A 113 23.76 -5.50 4.09
N HIS A 114 23.12 -6.67 4.09
CA HIS A 114 21.81 -6.94 3.51
C HIS A 114 20.65 -6.87 4.52
N ASP A 115 20.91 -6.57 5.80
CA ASP A 115 19.85 -6.46 6.79
C ASP A 115 18.92 -5.30 6.45
N GLY A 116 17.61 -5.57 6.40
CA GLY A 116 16.58 -4.61 5.94
C GLY A 116 16.62 -4.27 4.45
N LYS A 117 17.32 -5.05 3.60
CA LYS A 117 17.34 -4.88 2.14
C LYS A 117 16.45 -5.90 1.44
N TYR A 118 15.73 -5.44 0.42
CA TYR A 118 14.86 -6.32 -0.37
C TYR A 118 15.62 -7.01 -1.51
N PHE A 119 15.16 -8.20 -1.88
CA PHE A 119 15.58 -8.87 -3.11
C PHE A 119 15.01 -8.16 -4.33
N VAL A 120 15.70 -8.22 -5.46
CA VAL A 120 15.27 -7.56 -6.69
C VAL A 120 14.51 -8.52 -7.59
N ILE A 121 13.39 -8.06 -8.17
CA ILE A 121 12.67 -8.77 -9.23
C ILE A 121 12.90 -8.13 -10.60
N GLN A 122 12.53 -8.83 -11.67
CA GLN A 122 12.69 -8.36 -13.04
C GLN A 122 12.09 -6.96 -13.28
N ARG A 123 10.92 -6.68 -12.71
CA ARG A 123 10.24 -5.36 -12.79
C ARG A 123 10.95 -4.24 -12.00
N GLY A 124 11.96 -4.57 -11.20
CA GLY A 124 12.80 -3.61 -10.52
C GLY A 124 13.46 -2.64 -11.50
N LYS A 125 13.95 -1.50 -10.99
CA LYS A 125 14.62 -0.48 -11.81
C LYS A 125 16.08 -0.33 -11.40
N ALA A 126 16.97 -0.31 -12.39
CA ALA A 126 18.38 0.00 -12.20
C ALA A 126 18.66 1.48 -12.47
N GLU A 127 19.73 1.99 -11.89
CA GLU A 127 20.20 3.36 -12.09
C GLU A 127 21.70 3.36 -12.32
N CYS A 128 22.14 4.03 -13.38
CA CYS A 128 23.55 4.31 -13.63
C CYS A 128 23.84 5.74 -13.19
N ASN A 129 24.91 5.94 -12.41
CA ASN A 129 25.32 7.27 -11.93
C ASN A 129 25.63 8.28 -13.06
N GLN A 130 25.85 7.80 -14.28
CA GLN A 130 26.19 8.61 -15.46
C GLN A 130 25.09 8.63 -16.52
N GLY A 131 23.99 7.90 -16.30
CA GLY A 131 22.84 7.84 -17.20
C GLY A 131 21.71 8.77 -16.78
N VAL A 132 20.64 8.77 -17.57
CA VAL A 132 19.43 9.60 -17.36
C VAL A 132 18.13 8.78 -17.37
N SER A 133 18.20 7.50 -17.66
CA SER A 133 17.04 6.59 -17.70
C SER A 133 17.19 5.43 -16.71
N PHE A 134 16.04 4.87 -16.30
CA PHE A 134 15.94 3.81 -15.30
C PHE A 134 15.34 2.55 -15.93
N PRO A 135 16.15 1.69 -16.55
CA PRO A 135 15.67 0.49 -17.22
C PRO A 135 15.26 -0.57 -16.20
N THR A 136 14.47 -1.54 -16.65
CA THR A 136 14.15 -2.73 -15.85
C THR A 136 15.19 -3.83 -16.03
N PHE A 137 15.26 -4.76 -15.07
CA PHE A 137 16.15 -5.91 -15.17
C PHE A 137 15.62 -6.89 -16.23
N LYS A 138 16.51 -7.74 -16.75
CA LYS A 138 16.14 -8.85 -17.62
C LYS A 138 16.74 -10.14 -17.07
N VAL A 139 15.88 -11.00 -16.53
CA VAL A 139 16.30 -12.29 -15.98
C VAL A 139 16.49 -13.28 -17.13
N SER A 140 17.71 -13.79 -17.26
CA SER A 140 18.11 -14.81 -18.24
C SER A 140 18.68 -16.07 -17.57
N SER A 141 18.98 -15.98 -16.28
CA SER A 141 19.57 -17.04 -15.48
C SER A 141 18.60 -18.21 -15.21
N HIS A 142 17.30 -17.95 -15.11
CA HIS A 142 16.27 -18.96 -14.81
C HIS A 142 14.86 -18.49 -15.19
N GLN A 143 13.90 -19.42 -15.11
CA GLN A 143 12.46 -19.18 -15.27
C GLN A 143 11.63 -19.91 -14.20
N LYS A 144 12.20 -20.12 -13.01
CA LYS A 144 11.60 -21.00 -11.98
C LYS A 144 11.31 -20.33 -10.64
N HIS A 145 12.08 -19.32 -10.25
CA HIS A 145 11.93 -18.68 -8.95
C HIS A 145 11.36 -17.27 -9.10
N TYR A 146 10.22 -17.06 -8.45
CA TYR A 146 9.47 -15.82 -8.45
C TYR A 146 9.36 -15.32 -7.01
N TRP A 147 9.51 -14.02 -6.80
CA TRP A 147 9.30 -13.40 -5.49
C TRP A 147 7.90 -12.81 -5.40
N ASN A 148 7.18 -13.15 -4.32
CA ASN A 148 5.84 -12.63 -4.00
C ASN A 148 4.83 -12.77 -5.16
N ASP A 149 4.89 -13.86 -5.92
CA ASP A 149 3.98 -14.10 -7.03
C ASP A 149 3.66 -15.59 -7.13
N ALA A 150 2.37 -15.91 -6.99
CA ALA A 150 1.86 -17.28 -7.07
C ALA A 150 1.57 -17.71 -8.52
N ASP A 151 1.31 -16.74 -9.41
CA ASP A 151 0.89 -16.98 -10.79
C ASP A 151 2.07 -17.25 -11.75
N GLY A 152 3.31 -17.08 -11.30
CA GLY A 152 4.53 -17.33 -12.08
C GLY A 152 4.78 -16.31 -13.19
N GLN A 153 4.35 -15.06 -13.00
CA GLN A 153 4.49 -13.98 -13.96
C GLN A 153 5.96 -13.56 -14.12
N ALA A 154 6.42 -13.41 -15.37
CA ALA A 154 7.82 -13.15 -15.69
C ALA A 154 8.39 -11.87 -15.03
N ASP A 155 7.54 -10.89 -14.75
CA ASP A 155 7.92 -9.64 -14.09
C ASP A 155 8.39 -9.81 -12.64
N TYR A 156 8.02 -10.93 -12.00
CA TYR A 156 8.36 -11.26 -10.61
C TYR A 156 9.52 -12.24 -10.49
N LEU A 157 10.19 -12.57 -11.61
CA LEU A 157 11.38 -13.40 -11.59
C LEU A 157 12.47 -12.78 -10.71
N ALA A 158 13.08 -13.62 -9.87
CA ALA A 158 14.23 -13.25 -9.06
C ALA A 158 15.43 -12.85 -9.94
N VAL A 159 16.10 -11.75 -9.60
CA VAL A 159 17.33 -11.32 -10.27
C VAL A 159 18.54 -11.95 -9.58
N THR A 160 19.41 -12.59 -10.35
CA THR A 160 20.65 -13.22 -9.87
C THR A 160 21.90 -12.46 -10.31
N GLU A 161 23.05 -12.82 -9.73
CA GLU A 161 24.33 -12.18 -10.03
C GLU A 161 24.75 -12.22 -11.51
N ASP A 162 24.20 -13.16 -12.29
CA ASP A 162 24.47 -13.32 -13.72
C ASP A 162 23.56 -12.45 -14.61
N ASP A 163 22.49 -11.90 -14.06
CA ASP A 163 21.47 -11.15 -14.80
C ASP A 163 21.90 -9.69 -15.01
N VAL A 164 22.86 -9.53 -15.90
CA VAL A 164 23.50 -8.25 -16.23
C VAL A 164 22.87 -7.53 -17.44
N GLN A 165 21.71 -8.01 -17.88
CA GLN A 165 20.99 -7.44 -19.03
C GLN A 165 19.80 -6.61 -18.54
N PHE A 166 19.42 -5.62 -19.33
CA PHE A 166 18.34 -4.69 -19.00
C PHE A 166 17.34 -4.55 -20.16
N THR A 167 16.14 -4.07 -19.83
CA THR A 167 15.09 -3.74 -20.80
C THR A 167 14.77 -2.24 -20.70
N PRO A 168 14.87 -1.47 -21.80
CA PRO A 168 15.26 -1.87 -23.16
C PRO A 168 16.75 -2.25 -23.28
N SER A 169 17.09 -3.12 -24.23
CA SER A 169 18.48 -3.58 -24.45
C SER A 169 19.34 -2.54 -25.17
N VAL A 170 18.72 -1.70 -26.01
CA VAL A 170 19.39 -0.60 -26.71
C VAL A 170 19.33 0.62 -25.80
N GLN A 171 20.50 1.19 -25.49
CA GLN A 171 20.63 2.40 -24.67
C GLN A 171 19.87 2.32 -23.33
N PRO A 172 20.14 1.29 -22.49
CA PRO A 172 19.35 1.00 -21.30
C PRO A 172 19.30 2.19 -20.33
N PHE A 173 20.39 2.93 -20.17
CA PHE A 173 20.47 4.08 -19.27
C PHE A 173 20.25 5.44 -19.96
N GLY A 174 19.70 5.43 -21.18
CA GLY A 174 19.22 6.62 -21.88
C GLY A 174 20.11 7.12 -23.02
N ALA A 175 19.65 8.21 -23.64
CA ALA A 175 20.27 8.80 -24.83
C ALA A 175 21.55 9.59 -24.56
N GLN A 176 21.98 9.72 -23.30
CA GLN A 176 23.18 10.47 -22.91
C GLN A 176 23.93 9.72 -21.80
N CYS A 177 25.24 9.52 -21.99
CA CYS A 177 26.16 9.00 -20.98
C CYS A 177 27.27 10.02 -20.71
N LYS A 178 27.37 10.51 -19.46
CA LYS A 178 28.34 11.54 -19.06
C LYS A 178 29.81 11.13 -19.25
N LEU A 179 30.10 9.83 -19.33
CA LEU A 179 31.45 9.30 -19.57
C LEU A 179 31.83 9.22 -21.06
N GLN A 180 30.92 9.58 -21.96
CA GLN A 180 31.17 9.59 -23.41
C GLN A 180 30.94 11.01 -23.98
N PRO A 181 31.85 11.96 -23.69
CA PRO A 181 31.73 13.33 -24.21
C PRO A 181 32.01 13.41 -25.71
N THR A 182 31.33 14.33 -26.39
CA THR A 182 31.52 14.69 -27.80
C THR A 182 31.47 16.21 -27.96
N SER A 183 31.90 16.71 -29.12
CA SER A 183 31.94 18.15 -29.43
C SER A 183 30.58 18.87 -29.30
N GLY A 184 29.46 18.15 -29.27
CA GLY A 184 28.11 18.72 -29.15
C GLY A 184 27.27 18.18 -27.98
N GLY A 185 27.86 17.46 -27.03
CA GLY A 185 27.12 16.86 -25.91
C GLY A 185 27.68 15.49 -25.51
N TYR A 186 26.79 14.55 -25.21
CA TYR A 186 27.15 13.19 -24.79
C TYR A 186 26.59 12.16 -25.76
N LEU A 187 27.35 11.09 -26.02
CA LEU A 187 26.85 9.97 -26.80
C LEU A 187 25.79 9.18 -26.02
N PRO A 188 24.91 8.47 -26.73
CA PRO A 188 23.99 7.54 -26.11
C PRO A 188 24.68 6.42 -25.35
N CYS A 189 24.01 5.93 -24.31
CA CYS A 189 24.57 4.88 -23.47
C CYS A 189 24.85 3.61 -24.28
N SER A 190 26.14 3.26 -24.43
CA SER A 190 26.60 2.02 -25.05
C SER A 190 26.99 1.01 -23.97
N TYR A 191 26.04 0.75 -23.06
CA TYR A 191 26.24 -0.12 -21.91
C TYR A 191 26.81 -1.49 -22.31
N ALA A 192 27.86 -1.90 -21.60
CA ALA A 192 28.38 -3.26 -21.59
C ALA A 192 28.75 -3.64 -20.15
N PRO A 193 28.38 -4.84 -19.66
CA PRO A 193 28.69 -5.27 -18.30
C PRO A 193 30.20 -5.49 -18.11
N ALA A 194 30.75 -5.00 -17.00
CA ALA A 194 32.10 -5.30 -16.54
C ALA A 194 32.04 -6.33 -15.39
N GLY A 195 31.82 -7.59 -15.76
CA GLY A 195 31.67 -8.70 -14.81
C GLY A 195 30.23 -8.96 -14.40
N LYS A 196 30.06 -9.48 -13.17
CA LYS A 196 28.78 -9.85 -12.56
C LYS A 196 28.38 -8.83 -11.49
N TRP A 197 27.15 -8.93 -10.98
CA TRP A 197 26.76 -8.14 -9.81
C TRP A 197 27.63 -8.48 -8.61
N THR A 198 28.09 -7.45 -7.91
CA THR A 198 28.84 -7.55 -6.66
C THR A 198 27.96 -7.18 -5.48
N SER A 199 28.38 -7.53 -4.26
CA SER A 199 27.59 -7.34 -3.04
C SER A 199 26.20 -7.98 -3.18
N CYS A 200 26.17 -9.23 -3.63
CA CYS A 200 24.95 -10.04 -3.68
C CYS A 200 24.80 -10.83 -2.37
N TYR A 201 23.57 -11.23 -2.04
CA TYR A 201 23.34 -11.99 -0.82
C TYR A 201 23.63 -13.48 -1.03
N GLU A 202 24.81 -13.92 -0.60
CA GLU A 202 25.29 -15.30 -0.85
C GLU A 202 24.50 -16.39 -0.10
N LYS A 203 23.78 -16.02 0.96
CA LYS A 203 23.01 -16.99 1.77
C LYS A 203 21.75 -17.49 1.05
N VAL A 204 21.18 -16.70 0.15
CA VAL A 204 20.01 -17.08 -0.64
C VAL A 204 20.44 -17.25 -2.08
N LYS A 205 20.32 -18.49 -2.59
CA LYS A 205 20.75 -18.84 -3.94
C LYS A 205 19.61 -19.39 -4.75
N VAL A 206 19.48 -18.91 -5.97
CA VAL A 206 18.59 -19.46 -6.99
C VAL A 206 19.42 -20.26 -7.97
N LEU A 207 19.16 -21.56 -8.08
CA LEU A 207 19.94 -22.49 -8.94
C LEU A 207 21.46 -22.38 -8.72
N GLY A 208 21.89 -22.15 -7.47
CA GLY A 208 23.30 -22.01 -7.09
C GLY A 208 23.91 -20.62 -7.32
N LYS A 209 23.14 -19.65 -7.82
CA LYS A 209 23.56 -18.27 -8.06
C LYS A 209 23.06 -17.34 -6.97
N SER A 210 23.89 -16.39 -6.55
CA SER A 210 23.53 -15.43 -5.49
C SER A 210 22.46 -14.45 -5.97
N CYS A 211 21.49 -14.11 -5.10
CA CYS A 211 20.43 -13.17 -5.43
C CYS A 211 20.88 -11.71 -5.27
N VAL A 212 20.44 -10.87 -6.21
CA VAL A 212 20.65 -9.42 -6.19
C VAL A 212 19.72 -8.80 -5.15
N THR A 213 20.27 -7.87 -4.37
CA THR A 213 19.54 -7.07 -3.38
C THR A 213 19.73 -5.58 -3.68
N GLU A 214 19.04 -4.72 -2.93
CA GLU A 214 19.21 -3.27 -3.06
C GLU A 214 20.64 -2.77 -2.76
N ALA A 215 21.45 -3.55 -2.06
CA ALA A 215 22.86 -3.24 -1.80
C ALA A 215 23.79 -3.65 -2.96
N SER A 216 23.28 -4.38 -3.95
CA SER A 216 24.08 -4.94 -5.02
C SER A 216 24.44 -3.89 -6.07
N GLU A 217 25.63 -4.03 -6.62
CA GLU A 217 26.21 -3.07 -7.56
C GLU A 217 26.75 -3.78 -8.80
N LEU A 218 26.75 -3.09 -9.93
CA LEU A 218 27.30 -3.58 -11.18
C LEU A 218 28.16 -2.50 -11.84
N GLN A 219 29.27 -2.89 -12.44
CA GLN A 219 30.14 -1.98 -13.17
C GLN A 219 29.83 -2.06 -14.68
N CYS A 220 29.85 -0.91 -15.35
CA CYS A 220 29.84 -0.81 -16.80
C CYS A 220 31.28 -0.76 -17.32
N ALA A 221 31.56 -1.36 -18.47
CA ALA A 221 32.88 -1.35 -19.10
C ALA A 221 33.40 0.06 -19.43
N ILE A 222 32.51 1.04 -19.56
CA ILE A 222 32.83 2.46 -19.76
C ILE A 222 33.29 3.14 -18.44
N GLY A 223 33.04 2.51 -17.29
CA GLY A 223 33.36 3.03 -15.96
C GLY A 223 32.18 3.60 -15.16
N GLY A 224 30.94 3.43 -15.67
CA GLY A 224 29.72 3.79 -14.95
C GLY A 224 29.40 2.78 -13.85
N LYS A 225 28.95 3.26 -12.70
CA LYS A 225 28.48 2.45 -11.58
C LYS A 225 26.95 2.34 -11.64
N ILE A 226 26.45 1.12 -11.63
CA ILE A 226 25.03 0.78 -11.68
C ILE A 226 24.61 0.26 -10.31
N THR A 227 23.53 0.82 -9.80
CA THR A 227 22.91 0.44 -8.52
C THR A 227 21.44 0.12 -8.72
N VAL A 228 20.84 -0.56 -7.75
CA VAL A 228 19.40 -0.82 -7.73
C VAL A 228 18.69 0.43 -7.23
N LYS A 229 17.79 0.99 -8.05
CA LYS A 229 16.96 2.14 -7.67
C LYS A 229 15.66 1.72 -6.99
N SER A 230 15.08 0.62 -7.46
CA SER A 230 13.87 0.04 -6.88
C SER A 230 13.91 -1.47 -7.08
N HIS A 231 13.63 -2.21 -6.00
CA HIS A 231 13.58 -3.66 -6.01
C HIS A 231 12.39 -4.23 -6.81
N GLY A 232 11.36 -3.42 -7.07
CA GLY A 232 10.21 -3.76 -7.93
C GLY A 232 9.11 -4.60 -7.27
N GLN A 233 9.39 -5.19 -6.10
CA GLN A 233 8.38 -5.93 -5.35
C GLN A 233 7.30 -4.99 -4.81
N GLN A 234 6.08 -5.50 -4.69
CA GLN A 234 5.00 -4.84 -3.97
C GLN A 234 4.72 -5.62 -2.69
N SER A 235 4.52 -4.92 -1.58
CA SER A 235 4.06 -5.56 -0.36
C SER A 235 2.58 -5.87 -0.52
N GLU A 236 2.23 -7.14 -0.40
CA GLU A 236 0.84 -7.57 -0.39
C GLU A 236 0.37 -7.75 1.04
N ILE A 237 -0.87 -7.34 1.31
CA ILE A 237 -1.51 -7.58 2.59
C ILE A 237 -1.81 -9.07 2.68
N GLY A 238 -0.91 -9.83 3.30
CA GLY A 238 -1.15 -11.25 3.58
C GLY A 238 -2.29 -11.47 4.57
N LYS A 239 -2.86 -12.68 4.57
CA LYS A 239 -3.96 -13.07 5.49
C LYS A 239 -3.65 -12.76 6.95
N SER A 240 -2.42 -12.99 7.41
CA SER A 240 -2.00 -12.68 8.78
C SER A 240 -2.10 -11.18 9.13
N HIS A 241 -1.85 -10.29 8.18
CA HIS A 241 -2.02 -8.86 8.39
C HIS A 241 -3.49 -8.50 8.61
N ILE A 242 -4.40 -9.13 7.85
CA ILE A 242 -5.84 -8.94 8.00
C ILE A 242 -6.31 -9.50 9.35
N MET A 243 -5.86 -10.68 9.73
CA MET A 243 -6.23 -11.33 10.99
C MET A 243 -5.74 -10.55 12.22
N ASN A 244 -4.55 -9.97 12.14
CA ASN A 244 -3.95 -9.20 13.23
C ASN A 244 -4.41 -7.73 13.27
N ALA A 245 -5.03 -7.22 12.21
CA ALA A 245 -5.51 -5.84 12.17
C ALA A 245 -6.67 -5.63 13.14
N ASP A 246 -6.69 -4.50 13.86
CA ASP A 246 -7.79 -4.16 14.76
C ASP A 246 -9.02 -3.71 13.95
N SER A 247 -10.16 -4.36 14.20
CA SER A 247 -11.39 -4.12 13.44
C SER A 247 -11.98 -2.73 13.70
N GLN A 248 -11.80 -2.17 14.91
CA GLN A 248 -12.31 -0.85 15.26
C GLN A 248 -11.48 0.25 14.59
N GLU A 249 -10.16 0.13 14.59
CA GLU A 249 -9.28 1.07 13.90
C GLU A 249 -9.50 1.03 12.39
N GLN A 250 -9.56 -0.16 11.79
CA GLN A 250 -9.83 -0.31 10.36
C GLN A 250 -11.19 0.24 9.97
N TRP A 251 -12.20 0.17 10.84
CA TRP A 251 -13.49 0.82 10.59
C TRP A 251 -13.38 2.35 10.51
N ILE A 252 -12.58 2.97 11.38
CA ILE A 252 -12.38 4.43 11.37
C ILE A 252 -11.71 4.86 10.06
N TYR A 253 -10.70 4.11 9.61
CA TYR A 253 -9.96 4.42 8.39
C TYR A 253 -10.69 4.00 7.12
N ASN A 254 -11.40 2.88 7.16
CA ASN A 254 -12.06 2.23 6.03
C ASN A 254 -13.48 1.78 6.41
N PRO A 255 -14.43 2.71 6.55
CA PRO A 255 -15.80 2.44 7.00
C PRO A 255 -16.66 1.68 5.98
N ILE A 256 -16.12 1.36 4.81
CA ILE A 256 -16.82 0.60 3.77
C ILE A 256 -16.56 -0.90 3.95
N VAL A 257 -15.38 -1.28 4.46
CA VAL A 257 -14.98 -2.68 4.58
C VAL A 257 -15.33 -3.19 5.97
N ASP A 258 -16.17 -4.23 6.05
CA ASP A 258 -16.35 -4.99 7.28
C ASP A 258 -15.19 -5.98 7.47
N LEU A 259 -14.21 -5.58 8.28
CA LEU A 259 -13.03 -6.40 8.54
C LEU A 259 -13.39 -7.71 9.27
N ASP A 260 -14.44 -7.73 10.09
CA ASP A 260 -14.83 -8.95 10.83
C ASP A 260 -15.46 -9.98 9.88
N GLU A 261 -16.27 -9.52 8.93
CA GLU A 261 -16.80 -10.37 7.86
C GLU A 261 -15.67 -10.90 6.98
N LEU A 262 -14.73 -10.04 6.58
CA LEU A 262 -13.56 -10.44 5.80
C LEU A 262 -12.70 -11.48 6.53
N LYS A 263 -12.47 -11.32 7.84
CA LYS A 263 -11.76 -12.30 8.68
C LYS A 263 -12.49 -13.64 8.74
N LYS A 264 -13.83 -13.66 8.80
CA LYS A 264 -14.60 -14.91 8.80
C LYS A 264 -14.46 -15.64 7.47
N MET A 265 -14.66 -14.94 6.34
CA MET A 265 -14.49 -15.50 5.00
C MET A 265 -13.10 -16.14 4.84
N LEU A 266 -12.04 -15.42 5.25
CA LEU A 266 -10.67 -15.92 5.14
C LEU A 266 -10.35 -17.12 6.05
N ASN A 267 -11.10 -17.32 7.14
CA ASN A 267 -10.96 -18.48 8.03
C ASN A 267 -11.77 -19.68 7.53
N GLU A 268 -12.93 -19.45 6.90
CA GLU A 268 -13.78 -20.50 6.32
C GLU A 268 -13.13 -21.16 5.09
N ASP A 269 -12.38 -20.40 4.28
CA ASP A 269 -11.57 -20.95 3.17
C ASP A 269 -10.55 -22.04 3.61
N PHE A 270 -10.31 -22.23 4.92
CA PHE A 270 -9.39 -23.26 5.44
C PHE A 270 -10.09 -24.55 5.90
N SER A 271 -11.42 -24.59 6.06
CA SER A 271 -12.10 -25.81 6.50
C SER A 271 -12.33 -26.81 5.36
N ASP A 272 -12.28 -26.36 4.11
CA ASP A 272 -12.65 -27.18 2.95
C ASP A 272 -11.46 -27.89 2.28
N ASP A 273 -10.22 -27.65 2.75
CA ASP A 273 -8.99 -28.29 2.25
C ASP A 273 -8.58 -29.55 3.05
N TYR A 274 -9.44 -30.04 3.95
CA TYR A 274 -9.26 -31.30 4.70
C TYR A 274 -10.51 -32.19 4.65
N GLU A 275 -10.90 -32.69 3.47
CA GLU A 275 -11.63 -33.95 3.31
C GLU A 275 -11.06 -34.81 2.18
#